data_AF-B6JJN7-F1
#
_entry.id   AF-B6JJN7-F1
#
_cell.length_a   1.000
_cell.length_b   1.000
_cell.length_c   1.000
_cell.angle_alpha   90.00
_cell.angle_beta   90.00
_cell.angle_gamma   90.00
#
_symmetry.space_group_name_H-M   'P 1'
#
loop_
_entity.id
_entity.type
_entity.pdbx_description
1 polymer ?
#
loop_
_entity_poly.entity_id
_entity_poly.type
_entity_poly.pdbx_seq_one_letter_code
_entity_poly.pdbx_strand_id
1 'polypeptide(L)'
;MDRLKKRADFLAAAQGPRAARPAFVVQARLRDDPGPTRIGFTVSKKVGTATERNRVRRRLRDMVRQAGLGTAPSPRDYVIVGRRNALNREFQVLIADFRAALAHLSKAKGAIGARPSRPSRPSRHSQQTRET
;
A
#
# COMPACT_ATOMS: atom_id res chain seq x y z
N MET A 1 4.33 -3.41 -17.05
CA MET A 1 3.71 -2.73 -15.89
C MET A 1 3.64 -1.25 -16.21
N ASP A 2 2.43 -0.72 -16.43
CA ASP A 2 2.29 0.68 -16.77
C ASP A 2 2.37 1.58 -15.54
N ARG A 3 2.98 2.75 -15.73
CA ARG A 3 3.20 3.71 -14.65
C ARG A 3 2.13 4.79 -14.67
N LEU A 4 1.54 5.06 -13.51
CA LEU A 4 0.64 6.20 -13.34
C LEU A 4 1.44 7.51 -13.34
N LYS A 5 1.12 8.42 -14.27
CA LYS A 5 1.84 9.70 -14.46
C LYS A 5 0.99 10.94 -14.13
N LYS A 6 -0.30 10.94 -14.43
CA LYS A 6 -1.16 12.13 -14.31
C LYS A 6 -1.61 12.37 -12.87
N ARG A 7 -1.45 13.60 -12.36
CA ARG A 7 -1.86 13.98 -10.99
C ARG A 7 -3.35 13.71 -10.71
N ALA A 8 -4.22 13.99 -11.69
CA ALA A 8 -5.65 13.72 -11.58
C ALA A 8 -5.93 12.25 -11.25
N ASP A 9 -5.20 11.32 -11.86
CA ASP A 9 -5.36 9.89 -11.59
C ASP A 9 -4.90 9.51 -10.17
N PHE A 10 -3.83 10.14 -9.66
CA PHE A 10 -3.41 9.94 -8.26
C PHE A 10 -4.47 10.42 -7.27
N LEU A 11 -5.11 11.56 -7.53
CA LEU A 11 -6.16 12.10 -6.68
C LEU A 11 -7.42 11.23 -6.73
N ALA A 12 -7.79 10.76 -7.92
CA ALA A 12 -8.94 9.86 -8.08
C ALA A 12 -8.72 8.52 -7.36
N ALA A 13 -7.52 7.94 -7.47
CA ALA A 13 -7.16 6.74 -6.70
C ALA A 13 -7.18 6.99 -5.19
N ALA A 14 -6.81 8.19 -4.74
CA ALA A 14 -6.80 8.52 -3.32
C ALA A 14 -8.21 8.56 -2.69
N GLN A 15 -9.26 8.81 -3.48
CA GLN A 15 -10.66 8.78 -3.06
C GLN A 15 -11.27 7.38 -3.07
N GLY A 16 -10.60 6.42 -3.72
CA GLY A 16 -11.09 5.05 -3.85
C GLY A 16 -10.85 4.17 -2.61
N PRO A 17 -11.24 2.88 -2.69
CA PRO A 17 -10.98 1.91 -1.65
C PRO A 17 -9.49 1.79 -1.33
N ARG A 18 -9.19 1.66 -0.04
CA ARG A 18 -7.82 1.62 0.47
C ARG A 18 -7.61 0.48 1.46
N ALA A 19 -6.43 -0.13 1.39
CA ALA A 19 -5.96 -1.12 2.34
C ALA A 19 -4.69 -0.59 3.01
N ALA A 20 -4.78 -0.30 4.30
CA ALA A 20 -3.64 0.12 5.10
C ALA A 20 -2.86 -1.10 5.60
N ARG A 21 -1.53 -1.07 5.45
CA ARG A 21 -0.58 -2.02 6.03
C ARG A 21 0.45 -1.24 6.87
N PRO A 22 1.25 -1.91 7.73
CA PRO A 22 2.24 -1.21 8.55
C PRO A 22 3.28 -0.45 7.72
N ALA A 23 3.71 -1.01 6.58
CA ALA A 23 4.76 -0.47 5.72
C ALA A 23 4.27 0.46 4.60
N PHE A 24 3.01 0.35 4.19
CA PHE A 24 2.45 1.13 3.09
C PHE A 24 0.91 1.16 3.15
N VAL A 25 0.31 2.01 2.33
CA VAL A 25 -1.13 1.99 2.05
C VAL A 25 -1.31 1.74 0.55
N VAL A 26 -2.18 0.82 0.19
CA VAL A 26 -2.59 0.63 -1.21
C VAL A 26 -3.93 1.31 -1.39
N GLN A 27 -4.02 2.17 -2.38
CA GLN A 27 -5.24 2.80 -2.86
C GLN A 27 -5.56 2.23 -4.23
N ALA A 28 -6.82 1.92 -4.49
CA ALA A 28 -7.26 1.37 -5.77
C ALA A 28 -8.36 2.24 -6.38
N ARG A 29 -8.33 2.35 -7.69
CA ARG A 29 -9.42 2.89 -8.50
C ARG A 29 -9.76 1.89 -9.59
N LEU A 30 -11.05 1.59 -9.71
CA LEU A 30 -11.57 0.86 -10.85
C LEU A 30 -11.61 1.78 -12.06
N ARG A 31 -11.24 1.26 -13.22
CA ARG A 31 -11.40 1.95 -14.49
C ARG A 31 -12.29 1.12 -15.39
N ASP A 32 -13.18 1.82 -16.08
CA ASP A 32 -14.06 1.25 -17.11
C ASP A 32 -13.45 1.38 -18.52
N ASP A 33 -12.28 2.00 -18.61
CA ASP A 33 -11.55 2.24 -19.86
C ASP A 33 -10.65 1.04 -20.21
N PRO A 34 -10.69 0.51 -21.45
CA PRO A 34 -9.79 -0.55 -21.87
C PRO A 34 -8.32 -0.13 -21.72
N GLY A 35 -7.55 -0.92 -20.98
CA GLY A 35 -6.12 -0.66 -20.84
C GLY A 35 -5.42 -1.55 -19.82
N PRO A 36 -4.11 -1.37 -19.67
CA PRO A 36 -3.33 -2.10 -18.67
C PRO A 36 -3.55 -1.54 -17.26
N THR A 37 -3.34 -2.38 -16.26
CA THR A 37 -3.28 -1.96 -14.85
C THR A 37 -2.10 -1.01 -14.66
N ARG A 38 -2.36 0.17 -14.09
CA ARG A 38 -1.35 1.22 -13.88
C ARG A 38 -0.98 1.33 -12.41
N ILE A 39 0.28 1.60 -12.11
CA ILE A 39 0.74 1.76 -10.72
C ILE A 39 1.51 3.06 -10.51
N GLY A 40 1.13 3.76 -9.44
CA GLY A 40 1.79 4.93 -8.90
C GLY A 40 2.45 4.63 -7.55
N PHE A 41 3.58 5.29 -7.28
CA PHE A 41 4.26 5.23 -5.99
C PHE A 41 4.37 6.63 -5.42
N THR A 42 3.89 6.82 -4.19
CA THR A 42 3.99 8.07 -3.44
C THR A 42 4.73 7.82 -2.14
N VAL A 43 5.70 8.67 -1.81
CA VAL A 43 6.42 8.61 -0.54
C VAL A 43 6.45 10.01 0.03
N SER A 44 5.85 10.21 1.20
CA SER A 44 5.73 11.54 1.79
C SER A 44 7.07 12.04 2.35
N LYS A 45 7.22 13.37 2.47
CA LYS A 45 8.38 14.00 3.12
C LYS A 45 8.56 13.52 4.57
N LYS A 46 7.47 13.14 5.25
CA LYS A 46 7.45 12.64 6.63
C LYS A 46 8.15 11.28 6.81
N VAL A 47 8.44 10.56 5.73
CA VAL A 47 9.14 9.27 5.80
C VAL A 47 10.60 9.44 6.21
N GLY A 48 11.24 10.54 5.82
CA GLY A 48 12.64 10.82 6.12
C GLY A 48 13.36 11.57 5.00
N THR A 49 14.68 11.41 4.99
CA THR A 49 15.62 12.01 4.03
C THR A 49 15.34 11.59 2.58
N ALA A 50 15.95 12.28 1.62
CA ALA A 50 15.84 11.92 0.20
C ALA A 50 16.29 10.47 -0.06
N THR A 51 17.39 10.03 0.58
CA THR A 51 17.93 8.68 0.46
C THR A 51 16.98 7.62 1.03
N GLU A 52 16.42 7.86 2.22
CA GLU A 52 15.41 6.98 2.81
C GLU A 52 14.17 6.86 1.92
N ARG A 53 13.66 7.99 1.39
CA ARG A 53 12.51 7.98 0.47
C ARG A 53 12.82 7.20 -0.82
N ASN A 54 14.02 7.36 -1.37
CA ASN A 54 14.44 6.64 -2.56
C ASN A 54 14.57 5.13 -2.28
N ARG A 55 15.10 4.75 -1.10
CA ARG A 55 15.18 3.35 -0.67
C ARG A 55 13.79 2.73 -0.50
N VAL A 56 12.85 3.43 0.14
CA VAL A 56 11.44 3.00 0.22
C VAL A 56 10.85 2.83 -1.17
N ARG A 57 11.03 3.80 -2.07
CA ARG A 57 10.48 3.73 -3.44
C ARG A 57 11.04 2.55 -4.22
N ARG A 58 12.34 2.25 -4.08
CA ARG A 58 12.98 1.07 -4.69
C ARG A 58 12.38 -0.22 -4.13
N ARG A 59 12.35 -0.39 -2.80
CA ARG A 59 11.79 -1.59 -2.16
C ARG A 59 10.33 -1.84 -2.55
N LEU A 60 9.49 -0.80 -2.60
CA LEU A 60 8.10 -0.94 -3.02
C LEU A 60 7.97 -1.35 -4.50
N ARG A 61 8.85 -0.85 -5.37
CA ARG A 61 8.85 -1.25 -6.78
C ARG A 61 9.23 -2.73 -6.94
N ASP A 62 10.25 -3.17 -6.22
CA ASP A 62 10.72 -4.55 -6.27
C ASP A 62 9.67 -5.50 -5.68
N MET A 63 9.01 -5.09 -4.60
CA MET A 63 7.88 -5.82 -4.01
C MET A 63 6.77 -6.03 -5.04
N VAL A 64 6.37 -5.00 -5.78
CA VAL A 64 5.32 -5.16 -6.82
C VAL A 64 5.80 -6.05 -7.96
N ARG A 65 7.06 -5.90 -8.39
CA ARG A 65 7.65 -6.74 -9.44
C ARG A 65 7.63 -8.22 -9.06
N GLN A 66 7.97 -8.55 -7.81
CA GLN A 66 8.00 -9.94 -7.33
C GLN A 66 6.63 -10.49 -6.96
N ALA A 67 5.76 -9.68 -6.35
CA ALA A 67 4.43 -10.12 -5.98
C ALA A 67 3.59 -10.49 -7.21
N GLY A 68 3.84 -9.80 -8.34
CA GLY A 68 3.03 -9.85 -9.53
C GLY A 68 1.72 -9.10 -9.33
N LEU A 69 1.25 -8.47 -10.39
CA LEU A 69 -0.14 -8.05 -10.50
C LEU A 69 -0.78 -9.17 -11.28
N GLY A 70 -1.45 -10.09 -10.58
CA GLY A 70 -2.21 -11.14 -11.27
C GLY A 70 -3.14 -10.54 -12.32
N THR A 71 -3.51 -11.33 -13.32
CA THR A 71 -4.39 -10.91 -14.41
C THR A 71 -5.75 -10.53 -13.84
N ALA A 72 -5.93 -9.24 -13.52
CA ALA A 72 -7.20 -8.75 -13.03
C ALA A 72 -8.17 -8.65 -14.22
N PRO A 73 -9.42 -9.15 -14.10
CA PRO A 73 -10.39 -9.14 -15.19
C PRO A 73 -10.84 -7.72 -15.59
N SER A 74 -10.46 -6.69 -14.83
CA SER A 74 -10.73 -5.30 -15.15
C SER A 74 -9.50 -4.43 -14.85
N PRO A 75 -9.19 -3.45 -15.70
CA PRO A 75 -8.09 -2.52 -15.44
C PRO A 75 -8.28 -1.77 -14.14
N ARG A 76 -7.19 -1.66 -13.37
CA ARG A 76 -7.18 -0.92 -12.10
C ARG A 76 -5.98 0.02 -12.06
N ASP A 77 -6.17 1.14 -11.38
CA ASP A 77 -5.07 1.98 -10.97
C ASP A 77 -4.77 1.72 -9.50
N TYR A 78 -3.52 1.41 -9.19
CA TYR A 78 -3.05 1.29 -7.82
C TYR A 78 -2.10 2.41 -7.46
N VAL A 79 -2.32 3.07 -6.34
CA VAL A 79 -1.37 4.02 -5.75
C VAL A 79 -0.87 3.45 -4.44
N ILE A 80 0.45 3.23 -4.36
CA ILE A 80 1.11 2.72 -3.17
C ILE A 80 1.77 3.88 -2.45
N VAL A 81 1.27 4.18 -1.25
CA VAL A 81 1.82 5.21 -0.37
C VAL A 81 2.77 4.57 0.64
N GLY A 82 4.07 4.78 0.44
CA GLY A 82 5.12 4.24 1.30
C GLY A 82 5.19 4.93 2.66
N ARG A 83 5.40 4.14 3.73
CA ARG A 83 5.66 4.60 5.09
C ARG A 83 7.10 4.26 5.50
N ARG A 84 7.60 4.90 6.57
CA ARG A 84 8.96 4.67 7.08
C ARG A 84 9.22 3.20 7.46
N ASN A 85 8.21 2.51 7.96
CA ASN A 85 8.30 1.09 8.31
C ASN A 85 8.72 0.18 7.14
N ALA A 86 8.55 0.60 5.87
CA ALA A 86 9.05 -0.14 4.72
C ALA A 86 10.58 -0.26 4.66
N LEU A 87 11.32 0.57 5.40
CA LEU A 87 12.78 0.51 5.48
C LEU A 87 13.27 -0.68 6.28
N ASN A 88 12.56 -1.05 7.35
CA ASN A 88 13.04 -2.02 8.34
C ASN A 88 12.24 -3.33 8.32
N ARG A 89 11.07 -3.36 7.65
CA ARG A 89 10.31 -4.59 7.47
C ARG A 89 11.09 -5.59 6.62
N GLU A 90 10.97 -6.86 6.95
CA GLU A 90 11.48 -7.93 6.09
C GLU A 90 10.80 -7.90 4.72
N PHE A 91 11.55 -8.19 3.67
CA PHE A 91 11.06 -8.05 2.30
C PHE A 91 9.98 -9.10 1.94
N GLN A 92 10.09 -10.33 2.43
CA GLN A 92 9.06 -11.36 2.22
C GLN A 92 7.72 -10.97 2.86
N VAL A 93 7.77 -10.38 4.05
CA VAL A 93 6.58 -9.86 4.73
C VAL A 93 5.94 -8.70 3.94
N LEU A 94 6.73 -7.86 3.26
CA LEU A 94 6.18 -6.82 2.38
C LEU A 94 5.40 -7.41 1.21
N ILE A 95 5.92 -8.47 0.57
CA ILE A 95 5.25 -9.17 -0.53
C ILE A 95 3.94 -9.79 -0.04
N ALA A 96 3.98 -10.50 1.09
CA ALA A 96 2.79 -11.13 1.68
C ALA A 96 1.71 -10.09 2.03
N ASP A 97 2.10 -8.98 2.68
CA ASP A 97 1.19 -7.88 3.00
C ASP A 97 0.58 -7.25 1.75
N PHE A 98 1.35 -7.16 0.66
CA PHE A 98 0.88 -6.59 -0.60
C PHE A 98 -0.14 -7.50 -1.27
N ARG A 99 0.11 -8.81 -1.32
CA ARG A 99 -0.86 -9.81 -1.81
C ARG A 99 -2.14 -9.79 -0.98
N ALA A 100 -2.03 -9.73 0.34
CA ALA A 100 -3.17 -9.61 1.23
C ALA A 100 -3.97 -8.33 1.00
N ALA A 101 -3.28 -7.19 0.79
CA ALA A 101 -3.93 -5.92 0.45
C ALA A 101 -4.67 -5.99 -0.89
N LEU A 102 -4.09 -6.60 -1.92
CA LEU A 102 -4.74 -6.79 -3.21
C LEU A 102 -5.97 -7.70 -3.11
N ALA A 103 -5.89 -8.80 -2.37
CA ALA A 103 -7.02 -9.69 -2.13
C ALA A 103 -8.16 -9.00 -1.34
N HIS A 104 -7.81 -8.14 -0.39
CA HIS A 104 -8.80 -7.33 0.32
C HIS A 104 -9.50 -6.32 -0.62
N LEU A 105 -8.72 -5.64 -1.48
CA LEU A 105 -9.26 -4.68 -2.44
C LEU A 105 -10.06 -5.32 -3.57
N SER A 106 -9.75 -6.57 -3.94
CA SER A 106 -10.56 -7.31 -4.92
C SER A 106 -11.91 -7.76 -4.35
N LYS A 107 -11.95 -8.15 -3.07
CA LYS A 107 -13.20 -8.53 -2.36
C LYS A 107 -14.09 -7.32 -2.02
N ALA A 108 -13.49 -6.16 -1.76
CA ALA A 108 -14.22 -4.91 -1.53
C ALA A 108 -15.11 -4.48 -2.73
N LYS A 109 -14.97 -5.12 -3.90
CA LYS A 109 -15.90 -5.05 -5.04
C LYS A 109 -17.37 -5.31 -4.66
N GLY A 110 -17.63 -6.03 -3.56
CA GLY A 110 -18.99 -6.30 -3.06
C GLY A 110 -19.44 -5.46 -1.86
N ALA A 111 -18.59 -4.60 -1.30
CA ALA A 111 -18.87 -3.88 -0.06
C ALA A 111 -18.60 -2.38 -0.24
N ILE A 112 -19.43 -1.72 -1.04
CA ILE A 112 -19.53 -0.25 -1.04
C ILE A 112 -20.04 0.14 0.36
N GLY A 113 -19.11 0.40 1.29
CA GLY A 113 -19.42 0.88 2.64
C GLY A 113 -18.47 0.44 3.77
N ALA A 114 -17.74 -0.67 3.64
CA ALA A 114 -17.00 -1.22 4.77
C ALA A 114 -15.57 -0.68 4.87
N ARG A 115 -15.43 0.43 5.62
CA ARG A 115 -14.17 1.03 6.10
C ARG A 115 -13.27 -0.04 6.77
N PRO A 116 -12.13 -0.47 6.17
CA PRO A 116 -11.35 -1.54 6.78
C PRO A 116 -10.43 -0.99 7.87
N SER A 117 -10.77 -1.40 9.09
CA SER A 117 -9.98 -1.57 10.31
C SER A 117 -8.54 -1.06 10.30
N ARG A 118 -8.30 -0.05 11.16
CA ARG A 118 -7.01 0.24 11.80
C ARG A 118 -6.30 -1.07 12.18
N PRO A 119 -5.03 -1.31 11.81
CA PRO A 119 -4.25 -2.33 12.50
C PRO A 119 -4.06 -1.86 13.95
N SER A 120 -4.62 -2.63 14.88
CA SER A 120 -4.42 -2.51 16.32
C SER A 120 -2.91 -2.50 16.59
N ARG A 121 -2.46 -1.40 17.19
CA ARG A 121 -1.10 -1.25 17.68
C ARG A 121 -0.97 -2.21 18.87
N PRO A 122 -0.03 -3.18 18.89
CA PRO A 122 0.16 -4.00 20.07
C PRO A 122 0.66 -3.09 21.19
N SER A 123 -0.10 -3.06 22.29
CA SER A 123 0.27 -2.43 23.56
C SER A 123 1.59 -3.06 24.01
N ARG A 124 2.69 -2.30 23.93
CA ARG A 124 3.96 -2.71 24.52
C ARG A 124 3.81 -2.72 26.04
N HIS A 125 4.27 -3.82 26.63
CA HIS A 125 4.52 -4.02 28.04
C HIS A 125 5.11 -2.79 28.73
N SER A 126 4.54 -2.46 29.89
CA SER A 126 5.22 -1.81 31.00
C SER A 126 5.35 -2.87 32.10
N GLN A 127 6.51 -3.55 32.15
CA GLN A 127 6.96 -4.20 33.38
C GLN A 127 7.83 -3.20 34.16
N GLN A 128 7.81 -3.34 35.50
CA GLN A 128 8.69 -2.74 36.52
C GLN A 128 8.44 -1.25 36.85
N THR A 129 8.46 -0.76 38.11
CA THR A 129 9.04 -1.23 39.40
C THR A 129 8.45 -0.40 40.57
N ARG A 130 8.69 -0.85 41.81
CA ARG A 130 8.72 -0.15 43.15
C ARG A 130 7.54 -0.47 44.09
N GLU A 131 7.77 -1.26 45.14
CA GLU A 131 8.30 -0.95 46.50
C GLU A 131 7.16 -0.94 47.52
N THR A 132 7.07 -1.96 48.38
CA THR A 132 7.18 -1.90 49.85
C THR A 132 7.00 -3.30 50.43
#